data_AF-A0A0P1KV33-F1
#
_entry.id   AF-A0A0P1KV33-F1
#
_cell.length_a   1.000
_cell.length_b   1.000
_cell.length_c   1.000
_cell.angle_alpha   90.00
_cell.angle_beta   90.00
_cell.angle_gamma   90.00
#
_symmetry.space_group_name_H-M   'P 1'
#
loop_
_entity.id
_entity.type
_entity.pdbx_description
1 polymer ?
#
loop_
_entity_poly.entity_id
_entity_poly.type
_entity_poly.pdbx_seq_one_letter_code
_entity_poly.pdbx_strand_id
1 'polypeptide(L)'
;MVQSMEDRLREILERDSNNLVRLLKNEDKELELKFGLDTGAYDLHRMIDEDAGIKMRVEEIIRRFYIDSTFGSSKGKRQNEKEVGEQQNVAKLEEDVDDVYDAEEHKEKSDAIRQGVCEEEVIPPENFSHVVGEIYRSSFPRPENFSFLQQRIKLKSIMVLIPEEYPQENLEFMARAGIKLFQFGMSGNKEPFVNIPSDLLTSALEVAINPENHPVLIHCNRGKHRTGCLVGCIRRLQNWSLTMIFDEYRRFAFPKARALDQQFIEMYDEDKIKRIAQEKRWLPIQW
;
A
#
# COMPACT_ATOMS: atom_id res chain seq x y z
N MET A 1 -10.13 -54.40 -17.73
CA MET A 1 -8.89 -53.67 -17.39
C MET A 1 -9.14 -52.20 -17.67
N VAL A 2 -9.55 -51.45 -16.65
CA VAL A 2 -9.74 -50.00 -16.73
C VAL A 2 -8.64 -49.41 -15.86
N GLN A 3 -7.61 -48.82 -16.46
CA GLN A 3 -6.55 -48.14 -15.71
C GLN A 3 -7.14 -46.94 -14.96
N SER A 4 -6.75 -46.81 -13.68
CA SER A 4 -7.21 -45.74 -12.81
C SER A 4 -6.74 -44.39 -13.35
N MET A 5 -7.56 -43.35 -13.16
CA MET A 5 -7.23 -41.96 -13.50
C MET A 5 -5.93 -41.50 -12.80
N GLU A 6 -5.61 -42.12 -11.65
CA GLU A 6 -4.36 -41.92 -10.91
C GLU A 6 -3.12 -42.43 -11.64
N ASP A 7 -3.24 -43.54 -12.39
CA ASP A 7 -2.12 -44.11 -13.15
C ASP A 7 -1.79 -43.25 -14.38
N ARG A 8 -2.83 -42.69 -15.03
CA ARG A 8 -2.67 -41.73 -16.14
C ARG A 8 -2.04 -40.41 -15.68
N LEU A 9 -2.38 -39.95 -14.48
CA LEU A 9 -1.80 -38.72 -13.91
C LEU A 9 -0.33 -38.90 -13.52
N ARG A 10 0.05 -40.08 -13.00
CA ARG A 10 1.46 -40.42 -12.73
C ARG A 10 2.30 -40.50 -14.02
N GLU A 11 1.73 -41.07 -15.09
CA GLU A 11 2.42 -41.20 -16.39
C GLU A 11 2.63 -39.83 -17.10
N ILE A 12 1.75 -38.86 -16.85
CA ILE A 12 1.86 -37.49 -17.38
C ILE A 12 2.86 -36.66 -16.55
N LEU A 13 2.95 -36.89 -15.24
CA LEU A 13 3.89 -36.23 -14.33
C LEU A 13 5.35 -36.57 -14.62
N GLU A 14 5.65 -37.79 -15.08
CA GLU A 14 7.01 -38.23 -15.38
C GLU A 14 7.53 -37.75 -16.74
N ARG A 15 6.67 -37.29 -17.65
CA ARG A 15 7.07 -37.01 -19.04
C ARG A 15 7.19 -35.53 -19.42
N ASP A 16 6.44 -34.60 -18.81
CA ASP A 16 6.53 -33.19 -19.24
C ASP A 16 5.94 -32.22 -18.21
N SER A 17 6.76 -31.74 -17.28
CA SER A 17 6.40 -30.75 -16.24
C SER A 17 5.90 -29.41 -16.80
N ASN A 18 6.20 -29.09 -18.07
CA ASN A 18 5.73 -27.89 -18.74
C ASN A 18 4.25 -27.95 -19.16
N ASN A 19 3.67 -29.15 -19.31
CA ASN A 19 2.25 -29.31 -19.63
C ASN A 19 1.35 -29.05 -18.41
N LEU A 20 1.82 -29.37 -17.19
CA LEU A 20 1.06 -29.14 -15.95
C LEU A 20 0.86 -27.64 -15.67
N VAL A 21 1.92 -26.84 -15.89
CA VAL A 21 1.88 -25.38 -15.74
C VAL A 21 0.97 -24.72 -16.79
N ARG A 22 0.89 -25.29 -18.00
CA ARG A 22 -0.05 -24.83 -19.04
C ARG A 22 -1.49 -25.20 -18.73
N LEU A 23 -1.73 -26.36 -18.13
CA LEU A 23 -3.07 -26.78 -17.67
C LEU A 23 -3.57 -25.88 -16.54
N LEU A 24 -2.73 -25.62 -15.53
CA LEU A 24 -3.07 -24.73 -14.41
C LEU A 24 -3.38 -23.30 -14.88
N LYS A 25 -2.60 -22.77 -15.85
CA LYS A 25 -2.86 -21.44 -16.43
C LYS A 25 -4.12 -21.38 -17.30
N ASN A 26 -4.54 -22.50 -17.89
CA ASN A 26 -5.77 -22.56 -18.67
C ASN A 26 -7.00 -22.71 -17.77
N GLU A 27 -6.90 -23.45 -16.66
CA GLU A 27 -7.98 -23.56 -15.67
C GLU A 27 -8.18 -22.24 -14.90
N ASP A 28 -7.11 -21.52 -14.54
CA ASP A 28 -7.22 -20.17 -13.95
C ASP A 28 -7.90 -19.19 -14.89
N LYS A 29 -7.59 -19.25 -16.19
CA LYS A 29 -8.29 -18.43 -17.20
C LYS A 29 -9.74 -18.83 -17.38
N GLU A 30 -10.09 -20.11 -17.27
CA GLU A 30 -11.47 -20.57 -17.39
C GLU A 30 -12.30 -20.17 -16.17
N LEU A 31 -11.68 -20.11 -14.98
CA LEU A 31 -12.25 -19.53 -13.77
C LEU A 31 -12.42 -18.00 -13.94
N GLU A 32 -11.40 -17.29 -14.38
CA GLU A 32 -11.48 -15.84 -14.66
C GLU A 32 -12.54 -15.50 -15.73
N LEU A 33 -12.72 -16.35 -16.75
CA LEU A 33 -13.75 -16.17 -17.79
C LEU A 33 -15.17 -16.51 -17.30
N LYS A 34 -15.31 -17.53 -16.43
CA LYS A 34 -16.62 -17.91 -15.85
C LYS A 34 -17.10 -16.94 -14.77
N PHE A 35 -16.19 -16.27 -14.07
CA PHE A 35 -16.49 -15.48 -12.89
C PHE A 35 -16.45 -13.96 -13.10
N GLY A 36 -16.38 -13.50 -14.36
CA GLY A 36 -16.81 -12.17 -14.83
C GLY A 36 -16.46 -10.98 -13.94
N LEU A 37 -15.63 -10.07 -14.47
CA LEU A 37 -15.37 -8.73 -13.92
C LEU A 37 -16.53 -8.17 -13.06
N ASP A 38 -16.18 -7.87 -11.81
CA ASP A 38 -16.81 -6.85 -10.96
C ASP A 38 -18.17 -7.21 -10.32
N THR A 39 -18.14 -7.80 -9.12
CA THR A 39 -19.02 -7.36 -8.02
C THR A 39 -18.30 -7.55 -6.70
N GLY A 40 -17.94 -6.43 -6.05
CA GLY A 40 -17.42 -6.44 -4.69
C GLY A 40 -18.34 -7.14 -3.69
N ALA A 41 -17.72 -7.65 -2.63
CA ALA A 41 -18.36 -8.09 -1.40
C ALA A 41 -19.44 -9.18 -1.55
N TYR A 42 -19.06 -10.35 -2.08
CA TYR A 42 -19.66 -11.61 -1.63
C TYR A 42 -18.64 -12.34 -0.77
N ASP A 43 -19.06 -12.60 0.46
CA ASP A 43 -18.26 -13.01 1.60
C ASP A 43 -17.66 -14.40 1.39
N LEU A 44 -16.35 -14.48 1.15
CA LEU A 44 -15.63 -15.73 0.90
C LEU A 44 -15.86 -16.76 2.03
N HIS A 45 -16.02 -16.28 3.27
CA HIS A 45 -16.33 -17.13 4.42
C HIS A 45 -17.70 -17.80 4.30
N ARG A 46 -18.70 -17.07 3.79
CA ARG A 46 -20.06 -17.60 3.60
C ARG A 46 -20.13 -18.61 2.45
N MET A 47 -19.36 -18.39 1.39
CA MET A 47 -19.27 -19.33 0.26
C MET A 47 -18.57 -20.65 0.64
N ILE A 48 -17.56 -20.59 1.52
CA ILE A 48 -16.89 -21.78 2.05
C ILE A 48 -17.83 -22.61 2.94
N ASP A 49 -18.74 -21.96 3.68
CA ASP A 49 -19.70 -22.67 4.54
C ASP A 49 -20.95 -23.17 3.80
N GLU A 50 -21.36 -22.53 2.70
CA GLU A 50 -22.53 -22.94 1.92
C GLU A 50 -22.22 -24.06 0.90
N ASP A 51 -20.97 -24.18 0.41
CA ASP A 51 -20.56 -25.21 -0.54
C ASP A 51 -19.62 -26.25 0.09
N ALA A 52 -20.17 -27.44 0.34
CA ALA A 52 -19.44 -28.57 0.93
C ALA A 52 -18.23 -29.04 0.09
N GLY A 53 -18.26 -28.83 -1.23
CA GLY A 53 -17.17 -29.19 -2.13
C GLY A 53 -16.00 -28.21 -2.06
N ILE A 54 -16.29 -26.90 -1.89
CA ILE A 54 -15.27 -25.87 -1.67
C ILE A 54 -14.66 -26.03 -0.27
N LYS A 55 -15.48 -26.28 0.75
CA LYS A 55 -15.02 -26.54 2.12
C LYS A 55 -14.01 -27.68 2.19
N MET A 56 -14.32 -28.82 1.56
CA MET A 56 -13.42 -29.96 1.51
C MET A 56 -12.10 -29.64 0.81
N ARG A 57 -12.12 -28.86 -0.29
CA ARG A 57 -10.89 -28.49 -0.99
C ARG A 57 -10.02 -27.56 -0.17
N VAL A 58 -10.63 -26.61 0.55
CA VAL A 58 -9.92 -25.70 1.46
C VAL A 58 -9.34 -26.48 2.65
N GLU A 59 -10.09 -27.40 3.25
CA GLU A 59 -9.59 -28.28 4.33
C GLU A 59 -8.47 -29.23 3.88
N GLU A 60 -8.54 -29.76 2.65
CA GLU A 60 -7.50 -30.58 2.03
C GLU A 60 -6.22 -29.78 1.82
N ILE A 61 -6.33 -28.52 1.36
CA ILE A 61 -5.21 -27.60 1.20
C ILE A 61 -4.59 -27.29 2.57
N ILE A 62 -5.41 -26.94 3.57
CA ILE A 62 -4.93 -26.66 4.94
C ILE A 62 -4.21 -27.89 5.53
N ARG A 63 -4.75 -29.11 5.32
CA ARG A 63 -4.08 -30.35 5.75
C ARG A 63 -2.73 -30.56 5.07
N ARG A 64 -2.62 -30.26 3.78
CA ARG A 64 -1.35 -30.42 3.04
C ARG A 64 -0.28 -29.44 3.52
N PHE A 65 -0.66 -28.24 3.97
CA PHE A 65 0.29 -27.25 4.44
C PHE A 65 0.66 -27.38 5.92
N TYR A 66 -0.23 -27.89 6.78
CA TYR A 66 0.00 -27.94 8.24
C TYR A 66 0.43 -29.31 8.80
N ILE A 67 0.49 -30.38 8.00
CA ILE A 67 0.95 -31.71 8.48
C ILE A 67 2.47 -31.90 8.36
N ASP A 68 3.18 -31.09 7.57
CA ASP A 68 4.63 -31.28 7.32
C ASP A 68 5.57 -30.71 8.41
N SER A 69 5.05 -30.07 9.48
CA SER A 69 5.89 -29.51 10.55
C SER A 69 6.12 -30.44 11.77
N THR A 70 5.65 -31.69 11.76
CA THR A 70 5.70 -32.59 12.95
C THR A 70 6.51 -33.88 12.80
N PHE A 71 7.58 -33.90 11.99
CA PHE A 71 8.54 -35.03 12.01
C PHE A 71 10.01 -34.57 11.92
N GLY A 72 10.60 -34.25 13.08
CA GLY A 72 12.01 -33.88 13.17
C GLY A 72 12.58 -33.83 14.59
N SER A 73 12.33 -34.83 15.44
CA SER A 73 12.95 -34.91 16.76
C SER A 73 13.84 -36.16 16.90
N SER A 74 15.16 -35.96 16.79
CA SER A 74 16.17 -36.92 17.23
C SER A 74 16.68 -36.57 18.63
N LYS A 75 16.51 -37.54 19.52
CA LYS A 75 16.95 -37.69 20.91
C LYS A 75 18.27 -36.99 21.30
N GLY A 76 18.24 -36.27 22.43
CA GLY A 76 19.38 -35.97 23.29
C GLY A 76 18.95 -35.64 24.72
N LYS A 77 19.21 -36.53 25.69
CA LYS A 77 18.88 -36.42 27.13
C LYS A 77 19.90 -35.55 27.89
N ARG A 78 19.44 -34.78 28.89
CA ARG A 78 19.89 -34.77 30.32
C ARG A 78 19.12 -33.70 31.14
N GLN A 79 18.32 -34.14 32.12
CA GLN A 79 18.49 -33.98 33.60
C GLN A 79 18.16 -32.56 34.11
N ASN A 80 16.98 -32.31 34.70
CA ASN A 80 16.51 -32.53 36.09
C ASN A 80 16.84 -31.36 37.05
N GLU A 81 15.81 -30.64 37.52
CA GLU A 81 15.49 -30.24 38.91
C GLU A 81 14.36 -29.19 38.90
N LYS A 82 13.11 -29.58 39.19
CA LYS A 82 12.32 -29.32 40.43
C LYS A 82 12.36 -27.88 40.96
N GLU A 83 11.25 -27.16 40.82
CA GLU A 83 10.51 -26.57 41.95
C GLU A 83 9.06 -26.21 41.54
N VAL A 84 8.12 -26.47 42.46
CA VAL A 84 6.67 -26.28 42.30
C VAL A 84 6.28 -25.00 43.04
N GLY A 85 5.63 -24.09 42.31
CA GLY A 85 4.98 -22.89 42.84
C GLY A 85 3.98 -22.34 41.82
N GLU A 86 2.78 -22.90 41.80
CA GLU A 86 1.55 -22.32 41.23
C GLU A 86 1.29 -20.92 41.84
N GLN A 87 0.86 -19.84 41.18
CA GLN A 87 0.08 -19.59 39.96
C GLN A 87 0.36 -18.16 39.49
N GLN A 88 0.47 -17.94 38.17
CA GLN A 88 -0.28 -16.88 37.47
C GLN A 88 -0.23 -17.14 35.96
N ASN A 89 -1.43 -17.34 35.40
CA ASN A 89 -1.71 -17.56 33.99
C ASN A 89 -1.19 -16.42 33.11
N VAL A 90 -0.31 -16.72 32.16
CA VAL A 90 -0.30 -16.11 30.82
C VAL A 90 0.07 -17.21 29.84
N ALA A 91 -0.88 -17.64 29.02
CA ALA A 91 -0.62 -18.52 27.90
C ALA A 91 0.29 -17.77 26.91
N LYS A 92 1.60 -18.05 26.98
CA LYS A 92 2.53 -17.75 25.88
C LYS A 92 2.20 -18.74 24.77
N LEU A 93 1.58 -18.22 23.71
CA LEU A 93 1.60 -18.87 22.41
C LEU A 93 3.08 -19.05 22.04
N GLU A 94 3.48 -20.27 21.71
CA GLU A 94 4.78 -20.53 21.08
C GLU A 94 4.73 -19.86 19.71
N GLU A 95 5.48 -18.77 19.55
CA GLU A 95 5.71 -18.12 18.25
C GLU A 95 6.57 -19.07 17.39
N ASP A 96 6.26 -19.13 16.10
CA ASP A 96 6.95 -20.01 15.15
C ASP A 96 8.47 -19.72 15.17
N VAL A 97 9.31 -20.74 14.99
CA VAL A 97 10.78 -20.64 15.07
C VAL A 97 11.33 -19.57 14.10
N ASP A 98 10.54 -19.25 13.07
CA ASP A 98 10.80 -18.32 11.98
C ASP A 98 10.55 -16.84 12.38
N ASP A 99 9.86 -16.60 13.50
CA ASP A 99 9.56 -15.26 14.05
C ASP A 99 10.63 -14.78 15.06
N VAL A 100 11.57 -15.66 15.42
CA VAL A 100 12.67 -15.30 16.34
C VAL A 100 13.75 -14.55 15.57
N TYR A 101 13.92 -13.27 15.90
CA TYR A 101 14.95 -12.41 15.34
C TYR A 101 16.36 -12.99 15.55
N ASP A 102 16.97 -13.51 14.48
CA ASP A 102 18.38 -13.91 14.44
C ASP A 102 19.26 -12.68 14.09
N ALA A 103 19.96 -12.19 15.11
CA ALA A 103 20.82 -11.04 14.99
C ALA A 103 22.06 -11.29 14.11
N GLU A 104 22.52 -12.54 13.98
CA GLU A 104 23.67 -12.91 13.14
C GLU A 104 23.25 -12.98 11.67
N GLU A 105 22.13 -13.60 11.34
CA GLU A 105 21.58 -13.62 9.97
C GLU A 105 21.31 -12.20 9.46
N HIS A 106 20.73 -11.34 10.29
CA HIS A 106 20.47 -9.94 9.96
C HIS A 106 21.77 -9.18 9.66
N LYS A 107 22.84 -9.47 10.41
CA LYS A 107 24.15 -8.85 10.23
C LYS A 107 24.84 -9.35 8.97
N GLU A 108 24.78 -10.65 8.68
CA GLU A 108 25.35 -11.24 7.46
C GLU A 108 24.69 -10.70 6.19
N LYS A 109 23.35 -10.58 6.16
CA LYS A 109 22.63 -9.94 5.04
C LYS A 109 22.99 -8.46 4.90
N SER A 110 23.16 -7.74 6.01
CA SER A 110 23.57 -6.34 6.01
C SER A 110 24.99 -6.14 5.47
N ASP A 111 25.91 -7.07 5.78
CA ASP A 111 27.30 -7.01 5.33
C ASP A 111 27.46 -7.48 3.88
N ALA A 112 26.61 -8.40 3.39
CA ALA A 112 26.55 -8.80 2.00
C ALA A 112 26.13 -7.64 1.06
N ILE A 113 25.22 -6.77 1.51
CA ILE A 113 24.79 -5.58 0.76
C ILE A 113 25.92 -4.54 0.64
N ARG A 114 26.84 -4.48 1.61
CA ARG A 114 27.95 -3.50 1.61
C ARG A 114 29.07 -3.82 0.62
N GLN A 115 29.16 -5.05 0.12
CA GLN A 115 30.27 -5.49 -0.75
C GLN A 115 29.92 -5.51 -2.25
N GLY A 116 28.66 -5.29 -2.63
CA GLY A 116 28.25 -5.16 -4.03
C GLY A 116 28.34 -3.71 -4.51
N VAL A 117 29.02 -3.46 -5.63
CA VAL A 117 28.82 -2.22 -6.40
C VAL A 117 27.42 -2.34 -7.01
N CYS A 118 26.43 -1.81 -6.29
CA CYS A 118 25.03 -1.86 -6.68
C CYS A 118 24.67 -0.53 -7.34
N GLU A 119 23.99 -0.58 -8.49
CA GLU A 119 23.09 0.50 -8.85
C GLU A 119 22.20 0.74 -7.62
N GLU A 120 22.25 1.92 -6.99
CA GLU A 120 21.49 2.18 -5.77
C GLU A 120 20.01 1.86 -6.04
N GLU A 121 19.48 0.84 -5.36
CA GLU A 121 18.10 0.42 -5.50
C GLU A 121 17.19 1.59 -5.11
N VAL A 122 16.46 2.12 -6.09
CA VAL A 122 15.64 3.30 -5.91
C VAL A 122 14.22 2.88 -5.56
N ILE A 123 13.81 3.13 -4.31
CA ILE A 123 12.50 2.71 -3.81
C ILE A 123 11.59 3.94 -3.66
N PRO A 124 10.65 4.20 -4.59
CA PRO A 124 9.68 5.27 -4.41
C PRO A 124 8.71 4.94 -3.27
N PRO A 125 8.13 5.95 -2.58
CA PRO A 125 7.09 5.68 -1.60
C PRO A 125 5.88 4.98 -2.23
N GLU A 126 5.15 4.20 -1.43
CA GLU A 126 3.92 3.57 -1.90
C GLU A 126 2.95 4.63 -2.46
N ASN A 127 2.18 4.28 -3.48
CA ASN A 127 1.19 5.17 -4.09
C ASN A 127 1.80 6.48 -4.64
N PHE A 128 3.11 6.49 -4.91
CA PHE A 128 3.81 7.62 -5.53
C PHE A 128 3.36 7.80 -6.99
N SER A 129 3.08 9.03 -7.39
CA SER A 129 2.77 9.39 -8.77
C SER A 129 3.11 10.86 -9.03
N HIS A 130 3.48 11.15 -10.27
CA HIS A 130 3.41 12.51 -10.80
C HIS A 130 1.95 12.97 -10.89
N VAL A 131 1.69 14.25 -10.64
CA VAL A 131 0.37 14.87 -10.79
C VAL A 131 0.35 15.77 -12.01
N VAL A 132 1.18 16.83 -12.01
CA VAL A 132 1.33 17.79 -13.11
C VAL A 132 2.59 18.62 -12.86
N GLY A 133 3.36 18.95 -13.90
CA GLY A 133 4.54 19.79 -13.78
C GLY A 133 5.55 19.22 -12.79
N GLU A 134 5.79 19.94 -11.69
CA GLU A 134 6.67 19.49 -10.60
C GLU A 134 5.90 19.20 -9.29
N ILE A 135 4.62 18.85 -9.41
CA ILE A 135 3.75 18.44 -8.31
C ILE A 135 3.63 16.91 -8.31
N TYR A 136 3.95 16.31 -7.17
CA TYR A 136 3.93 14.87 -6.96
C TYR A 136 2.96 14.50 -5.82
N ARG A 137 2.50 13.26 -5.81
CA ARG A 137 1.69 12.68 -4.73
C ARG A 137 2.30 11.39 -4.22
N SER A 138 2.09 11.04 -2.95
CA SER A 138 2.44 9.72 -2.42
C SER A 138 1.69 9.34 -1.14
N SER A 139 1.92 8.12 -0.66
CA SER A 139 1.73 7.75 0.75
C SER A 139 2.80 8.39 1.66
N PHE A 140 2.76 8.08 2.95
CA PHE A 140 3.73 8.59 3.91
C PHE A 140 5.16 8.11 3.59
N PRO A 141 6.12 9.01 3.33
CA PRO A 141 7.50 8.62 3.03
C PRO A 141 8.18 7.93 4.21
N ARG A 142 8.94 6.87 3.92
CA ARG A 142 9.77 6.14 4.87
C ARG A 142 11.26 6.31 4.56
N PRO A 143 12.17 5.94 5.49
CA PRO A 143 13.61 6.11 5.30
C PRO A 143 14.16 5.47 4.01
N GLU A 144 13.62 4.29 3.63
CA GLU A 144 13.96 3.62 2.37
C GLU A 144 13.65 4.47 1.12
N ASN A 145 12.76 5.47 1.22
CA ASN A 145 12.37 6.32 0.11
C ASN A 145 13.16 7.63 0.03
N PHE A 146 13.94 7.97 1.05
CA PHE A 146 14.58 9.29 1.16
C PHE A 146 15.60 9.53 0.04
N SER A 147 16.36 8.50 -0.35
CA SER A 147 17.29 8.55 -1.49
C SER A 147 16.57 8.95 -2.78
N PHE A 148 15.44 8.32 -3.08
CA PHE A 148 14.61 8.63 -4.24
C PHE A 148 14.10 10.07 -4.21
N LEU A 149 13.54 10.51 -3.09
CA LEU A 149 12.96 11.85 -2.95
C LEU A 149 14.00 12.97 -3.08
N GLN A 150 15.19 12.75 -2.53
CA GLN A 150 16.28 13.74 -2.57
C GLN A 150 17.03 13.73 -3.89
N GLN A 151 17.43 12.56 -4.39
CA GLN A 151 18.37 12.49 -5.51
C GLN A 151 17.66 12.47 -6.87
N ARG A 152 16.52 11.77 -6.97
CA ARG A 152 15.79 11.61 -8.24
C ARG A 152 14.80 12.74 -8.46
N ILE A 153 13.91 12.98 -7.49
CA ILE A 153 12.88 14.01 -7.59
C ILE A 153 13.44 15.40 -7.24
N LYS A 154 14.47 15.47 -6.39
CA LYS A 154 15.09 16.74 -5.94
C LYS A 154 14.07 17.68 -5.34
N LEU A 155 13.27 17.13 -4.42
CA LEU A 155 12.21 17.88 -3.75
C LEU A 155 12.75 19.14 -3.08
N LYS A 156 12.02 20.23 -3.26
CA LYS A 156 12.22 21.49 -2.56
C LYS A 156 11.30 21.61 -1.36
N SER A 157 10.10 21.04 -1.46
CA SER A 157 9.13 21.08 -0.37
C SER A 157 8.27 19.83 -0.28
N ILE A 158 7.75 19.59 0.94
CA ILE A 158 6.80 18.53 1.25
C ILE A 158 5.58 19.17 1.88
N MET A 159 4.40 18.76 1.41
CA MET A 159 3.11 19.13 1.96
C MET A 159 2.47 17.92 2.62
N VAL A 160 2.34 17.97 3.95
CA VAL A 160 1.69 16.93 4.75
C VAL A 160 0.28 17.37 5.12
N LEU A 161 -0.70 16.50 4.87
CA LEU A 161 -2.12 16.80 5.07
C LEU A 161 -2.69 16.23 6.38
N ILE A 162 -1.81 15.86 7.33
CA ILE A 162 -2.20 15.19 8.58
C ILE A 162 -2.01 16.14 9.77
N PRO A 163 -2.92 16.17 10.75
CA PRO A 163 -2.79 17.04 11.92
C PRO A 163 -1.77 16.55 12.94
N GLU A 164 -1.39 15.28 12.89
CA GLU A 164 -0.42 14.68 13.81
C GLU A 164 0.99 15.25 13.62
N GLU A 165 1.79 15.22 14.68
CA GLU A 165 3.19 15.65 14.62
C GLU A 165 3.98 14.78 13.63
N TYR A 166 4.88 15.42 12.89
CA TYR A 166 5.70 14.74 11.90
C TYR A 166 6.84 13.96 12.58
N PRO A 167 7.13 12.71 12.18
CA PRO A 167 8.18 11.91 12.80
C PRO A 167 9.54 12.59 12.71
N GLN A 168 10.30 12.49 13.80
CA GLN A 168 11.59 13.16 13.96
C GLN A 168 12.61 12.75 12.89
N GLU A 169 12.64 11.47 12.51
CA GLU A 169 13.53 10.96 11.46
C GLU A 169 13.28 11.64 10.11
N ASN A 170 12.01 11.84 9.74
CA ASN A 170 11.65 12.54 8.52
C ASN A 170 11.99 14.05 8.63
N LEU A 171 11.80 14.67 9.80
CA LEU A 171 12.19 16.07 10.04
C LEU A 171 13.70 16.26 9.87
N GLU A 172 14.51 15.35 10.40
CA GLU A 172 15.97 15.38 10.27
C GLU A 172 16.44 15.17 8.84
N PHE A 173 15.79 14.26 8.10
CA PHE A 173 16.01 14.13 6.67
C PHE A 173 15.71 15.43 5.92
N MET A 174 14.55 16.05 6.16
CA MET A 174 14.18 17.30 5.51
C MET A 174 15.14 18.45 5.86
N ALA A 175 15.55 18.56 7.12
CA ALA A 175 16.52 19.56 7.56
C ALA A 175 17.88 19.39 6.87
N ARG A 176 18.37 18.15 6.74
CA ARG A 176 19.63 17.85 6.03
C ARG A 176 19.53 18.09 4.53
N ALA A 177 18.39 17.77 3.92
CA ALA A 177 18.16 17.91 2.49
C ALA A 177 17.74 19.33 2.08
N GLY A 178 17.47 20.23 3.02
CA GLY A 178 16.98 21.58 2.74
C GLY A 178 15.53 21.63 2.25
N ILE A 179 14.72 20.64 2.62
CA ILE A 179 13.32 20.50 2.20
C ILE A 179 12.41 21.25 3.16
N LYS A 180 11.57 22.15 2.63
CA LYS A 180 10.60 22.90 3.43
C LYS A 180 9.33 22.06 3.68
N LEU A 181 8.92 21.93 4.94
CA LEU A 181 7.67 21.28 5.32
C LEU A 181 6.51 22.30 5.38
N PHE A 182 5.39 21.96 4.75
CA PHE A 182 4.11 22.64 4.89
C PHE A 182 3.09 21.67 5.50
N GLN A 183 2.52 22.00 6.64
CA GLN A 183 1.56 21.15 7.32
C GLN A 183 0.16 21.76 7.30
N PHE A 184 -0.79 21.02 6.72
CA PHE A 184 -2.20 21.37 6.67
C PHE A 184 -3.00 20.23 7.34
N GLY A 185 -3.26 20.36 8.63
CA GLY A 185 -3.94 19.34 9.41
C GLY A 185 -5.41 19.15 9.02
N MET A 186 -5.68 18.28 8.04
CA MET A 186 -7.05 17.89 7.69
C MET A 186 -7.49 16.70 8.54
N SER A 187 -8.62 16.87 9.24
CA SER A 187 -9.30 15.76 9.90
C SER A 187 -9.69 14.69 8.86
N GLY A 188 -9.75 13.44 9.29
CA GLY A 188 -10.15 12.36 8.40
C GLY A 188 -11.64 12.45 8.06
N ASN A 189 -11.96 12.37 6.76
CA ASN A 189 -13.34 12.28 6.27
C ASN A 189 -13.97 10.91 6.57
N LYS A 190 -14.22 10.60 7.84
CA LYS A 190 -14.94 9.39 8.26
C LYS A 190 -16.34 9.79 8.70
N GLU A 191 -17.34 9.07 8.21
CA GLU A 191 -18.70 9.20 8.72
C GLU A 191 -18.74 9.00 10.25
N PRO A 192 -19.59 9.74 10.98
CA PRO A 192 -20.67 10.62 10.52
C PRO A 192 -20.29 12.12 10.41
N PHE A 193 -19.02 12.48 10.64
CA PHE A 193 -18.59 13.88 10.69
C PHE A 193 -17.54 14.13 9.61
N VAL A 194 -17.93 14.82 8.55
CA VAL A 194 -17.02 15.19 7.47
C VAL A 194 -17.19 16.67 7.16
N ASN A 195 -16.19 17.46 7.54
CA ASN A 195 -16.06 18.82 7.06
C ASN A 195 -14.56 19.14 6.94
N ILE A 196 -13.97 18.92 5.76
CA ILE A 196 -12.68 19.55 5.45
C ILE A 196 -13.01 21.03 5.26
N PRO A 197 -12.53 21.94 6.12
CA PRO A 197 -12.83 23.34 5.97
C PRO A 197 -12.29 23.85 4.63
N SER A 198 -13.16 24.43 3.80
CA SER A 198 -12.83 24.93 2.46
C SER A 198 -11.66 25.93 2.47
N ASP A 199 -11.53 26.72 3.54
CA ASP A 199 -10.41 27.65 3.70
C ASP A 199 -9.05 26.96 3.90
N LEU A 200 -9.03 25.82 4.60
CA LEU A 200 -7.80 25.04 4.76
C LEU A 200 -7.38 24.41 3.43
N LEU A 201 -8.35 23.92 2.66
CA LEU A 201 -8.09 23.40 1.32
C LEU A 201 -7.57 24.50 0.39
N THR A 202 -8.17 25.69 0.44
CA THR A 202 -7.73 26.84 -0.36
C THR A 202 -6.31 27.24 -0.03
N SER A 203 -5.96 27.28 1.26
CA SER A 203 -4.58 27.56 1.71
C SER A 203 -3.60 26.48 1.24
N ALA A 204 -4.00 25.21 1.30
CA ALA A 204 -3.19 24.10 0.80
C ALA A 204 -3.01 24.18 -0.73
N LEU A 205 -4.06 24.50 -1.48
CA LEU A 205 -3.99 24.68 -2.93
C LEU A 205 -3.06 25.84 -3.30
N GLU A 206 -3.12 26.97 -2.58
CA GLU A 206 -2.22 28.11 -2.82
C GLU A 206 -0.75 27.72 -2.70
N VAL A 207 -0.39 26.94 -1.68
CA VAL A 207 0.98 26.43 -1.51
C VAL A 207 1.33 25.41 -2.58
N ALA A 208 0.40 24.50 -2.92
CA ALA A 208 0.65 23.40 -3.85
C ALA A 208 0.88 23.89 -5.28
N ILE A 209 0.14 24.90 -5.74
CA ILE A 209 0.26 25.42 -7.10
C ILE A 209 1.28 26.55 -7.26
N ASN A 210 1.85 27.07 -6.16
CA ASN A 210 2.89 28.09 -6.23
C ASN A 210 4.20 27.50 -6.78
N PRO A 211 4.68 27.94 -7.96
CA PRO A 211 5.92 27.42 -8.57
C PRO A 211 7.16 27.62 -7.70
N GLU A 212 7.17 28.60 -6.80
CA GLU A 212 8.29 28.83 -5.89
C GLU A 212 8.52 27.67 -4.91
N ASN A 213 7.50 26.84 -4.67
CA ASN A 213 7.59 25.69 -3.79
C ASN A 213 7.98 24.39 -4.53
N HIS A 214 8.02 24.42 -5.86
CA HIS A 214 8.27 23.24 -6.69
C HIS A 214 9.78 22.89 -6.76
N PRO A 215 10.15 21.60 -6.85
CA PRO A 215 9.29 20.41 -6.83
C PRO A 215 8.66 20.11 -5.46
N VAL A 216 7.36 19.82 -5.44
CA VAL A 216 6.56 19.61 -4.22
C VAL A 216 5.96 18.21 -4.16
N LEU A 217 6.07 17.55 -3.00
CA LEU A 217 5.39 16.28 -2.73
C LEU A 217 4.21 16.48 -1.80
N ILE A 218 3.03 16.06 -2.24
CA ILE A 218 1.80 16.07 -1.44
C ILE A 218 1.55 14.67 -0.88
N HIS A 219 1.42 14.54 0.43
CA HIS A 219 1.09 13.26 1.03
C HIS A 219 0.20 13.38 2.27
N CYS A 220 -0.40 12.25 2.62
CA CYS A 220 -1.01 12.02 3.92
C CYS A 220 -0.51 10.67 4.44
N ASN A 221 -1.31 9.91 5.20
CA ASN A 221 -0.90 8.58 5.66
C ASN A 221 -0.75 7.57 4.50
N ARG A 222 -1.76 7.47 3.62
CA ARG A 222 -1.77 6.48 2.52
C ARG A 222 -1.83 7.11 1.12
N GLY A 223 -1.84 8.43 1.02
CA GLY A 223 -1.96 9.13 -0.27
C GLY A 223 -3.32 8.95 -0.97
N LYS A 224 -4.36 8.53 -0.24
CA LYS A 224 -5.69 8.15 -0.78
C LYS A 224 -6.72 9.26 -0.64
N HIS A 225 -7.26 9.44 0.56
CA HIS A 225 -8.41 10.34 0.84
C HIS A 225 -8.04 11.82 0.77
N ARG A 226 -7.31 12.34 1.78
CA ARG A 226 -6.94 13.77 1.88
C ARG A 226 -6.13 14.24 0.67
N THR A 227 -5.11 13.45 0.29
CA THR A 227 -4.30 13.71 -0.91
C THR A 227 -5.15 13.64 -2.18
N GLY A 228 -6.07 12.68 -2.28
CA GLY A 228 -6.97 12.55 -3.42
C GLY A 228 -7.94 13.73 -3.56
N CYS A 229 -8.49 14.24 -2.46
CA CYS A 229 -9.33 15.44 -2.47
C CYS A 229 -8.55 16.66 -2.97
N LEU A 230 -7.34 16.90 -2.45
CA LEU A 230 -6.52 18.03 -2.85
C LEU A 230 -6.12 17.93 -4.33
N VAL A 231 -5.64 16.76 -4.77
CA VAL A 231 -5.30 16.51 -6.18
C VAL A 231 -6.53 16.66 -7.08
N GLY A 232 -7.70 16.16 -6.68
CA GLY A 232 -8.94 16.35 -7.43
C GLY A 232 -9.32 17.82 -7.61
N CYS A 233 -9.07 18.66 -6.60
CA CYS A 233 -9.29 20.10 -6.71
C CYS A 233 -8.23 20.78 -7.60
N ILE A 234 -6.99 20.29 -7.64
CA ILE A 234 -5.99 20.72 -8.64
C ILE A 234 -6.49 20.38 -10.04
N ARG A 235 -7.06 19.18 -10.27
CA ARG A 235 -7.63 18.80 -11.57
C ARG A 235 -8.82 19.69 -11.97
N ARG A 236 -9.64 20.11 -11.00
CA ARG A 236 -10.69 21.11 -11.25
C ARG A 236 -10.13 22.44 -11.73
N LEU A 237 -9.02 22.92 -11.16
CA LEU A 237 -8.33 24.13 -11.65
C LEU A 237 -7.79 23.96 -13.08
N GLN A 238 -7.47 22.74 -13.48
CA GLN A 238 -7.08 22.39 -14.85
C GLN A 238 -8.29 22.22 -15.80
N ASN A 239 -9.52 22.47 -15.34
CA ASN A 239 -10.77 22.27 -16.06
C ASN A 239 -10.96 20.83 -16.60
N TRP A 240 -10.51 19.83 -15.85
CA TRP A 240 -10.82 18.42 -16.17
C TRP A 240 -12.30 18.12 -15.94
N SER A 241 -12.85 17.14 -16.66
CA SER A 241 -14.20 16.65 -16.41
C SER A 241 -14.27 15.88 -15.09
N LEU A 242 -15.36 16.03 -14.33
CA LEU A 242 -15.55 15.31 -13.06
C LEU A 242 -15.44 13.79 -13.22
N THR A 243 -15.84 13.25 -14.38
CA THR A 243 -15.66 11.83 -14.72
C THR A 243 -14.20 11.40 -14.61
N MET A 244 -13.27 12.14 -15.23
CA MET A 244 -11.85 11.80 -15.19
C MET A 244 -11.22 12.08 -13.83
N ILE A 245 -11.70 13.11 -13.12
CA ILE A 245 -11.25 13.42 -11.77
C ILE A 245 -11.61 12.29 -10.81
N PHE A 246 -12.84 11.79 -10.87
CA PHE A 246 -13.29 10.70 -10.01
C PHE A 246 -12.64 9.36 -10.38
N ASP A 247 -12.39 9.11 -11.66
CA ASP A 247 -11.63 7.94 -12.09
C ASP A 247 -10.20 7.95 -11.50
N GLU A 248 -9.47 9.07 -11.65
CA GLU A 248 -8.14 9.22 -11.06
C GLU A 248 -8.18 9.05 -9.54
N TYR A 249 -9.14 9.68 -8.86
CA TYR A 249 -9.31 9.52 -7.42
C TYR A 249 -9.50 8.05 -7.03
N ARG A 250 -10.44 7.34 -7.68
CA ARG A 250 -10.75 5.94 -7.38
C ARG A 250 -9.55 5.03 -7.62
N ARG A 251 -8.80 5.26 -8.71
CA ARG A 251 -7.57 4.52 -9.03
C ARG A 251 -6.57 4.56 -7.88
N PHE A 252 -6.30 5.75 -7.33
CA PHE A 252 -5.36 5.89 -6.21
C PHE A 252 -5.97 5.55 -4.84
N ALA A 253 -7.30 5.62 -4.70
CA ALA A 253 -7.98 5.36 -3.45
C ALA A 253 -8.39 3.88 -3.25
N PHE A 254 -8.36 3.06 -4.31
CA PHE A 254 -8.68 1.63 -4.26
C PHE A 254 -7.86 0.90 -3.18
N PRO A 255 -8.45 -0.04 -2.41
CA PRO A 255 -9.84 -0.49 -2.43
C PRO A 255 -10.77 0.35 -1.52
N LYS A 256 -10.30 1.46 -0.98
CA LYS A 256 -10.97 2.25 0.07
C LYS A 256 -11.48 3.60 -0.46
N ALA A 257 -11.94 3.67 -1.70
CA ALA A 257 -12.52 4.89 -2.26
C ALA A 257 -13.77 5.31 -1.47
N ARG A 258 -13.94 6.62 -1.24
CA ARG A 258 -15.09 7.18 -0.50
C ARG A 258 -15.91 8.07 -1.42
N ALA A 259 -17.24 7.97 -1.32
CA ALA A 259 -18.14 8.85 -2.06
C ALA A 259 -18.06 10.30 -1.55
N LEU A 260 -17.92 10.50 -0.24
CA LEU A 260 -17.83 11.83 0.39
C LEU A 260 -16.64 12.65 -0.10
N ASP A 261 -15.51 12.00 -0.41
CA ASP A 261 -14.34 12.68 -0.97
C ASP A 261 -14.62 13.20 -2.39
N GLN A 262 -15.37 12.44 -3.20
CA GLN A 262 -15.76 12.84 -4.56
C GLN A 262 -16.80 13.96 -4.53
N GLN A 263 -17.79 13.84 -3.65
CA GLN A 263 -18.78 14.90 -3.41
C GLN A 263 -18.09 16.19 -2.92
N PHE A 264 -17.07 16.08 -2.07
CA PHE A 264 -16.28 17.22 -1.63
C PHE A 264 -15.56 17.90 -2.81
N ILE A 265 -14.91 17.12 -3.68
CA ILE A 265 -14.27 17.66 -4.89
C ILE A 265 -15.31 18.37 -5.77
N GLU A 266 -16.50 17.81 -5.96
CA GLU A 266 -17.57 18.41 -6.76
C GLU A 266 -18.11 19.72 -6.17
N MET A 267 -18.31 19.76 -4.85
CA MET A 267 -18.92 20.91 -4.18
C MET A 267 -17.92 22.02 -3.82
N TYR A 268 -16.61 21.79 -3.98
CA TYR A 268 -15.60 22.81 -3.68
C TYR A 268 -15.80 24.07 -4.53
N ASP A 269 -15.86 25.23 -3.87
CA ASP A 269 -15.85 26.54 -4.54
C ASP A 269 -14.41 26.99 -4.77
N GLU A 270 -14.03 27.02 -6.03
CA GLU A 270 -12.68 27.31 -6.50
C GLU A 270 -12.49 28.77 -6.94
N ASP A 271 -13.50 29.62 -6.85
CA ASP A 271 -13.44 31.01 -7.33
C ASP A 271 -12.36 31.82 -6.61
N LYS A 272 -12.22 31.60 -5.30
CA LYS A 272 -11.19 32.25 -4.47
C LYS A 272 -9.78 31.90 -4.94
N ILE A 273 -9.49 30.61 -5.12
CA ILE A 273 -8.16 30.15 -5.56
C ILE A 273 -7.89 30.48 -7.03
N LYS A 274 -8.91 30.42 -7.91
CA LYS A 274 -8.79 30.82 -9.32
C LYS A 274 -8.35 32.28 -9.45
N ARG A 275 -8.98 33.19 -8.70
CA ARG A 275 -8.60 34.61 -8.68
C ARG A 275 -7.15 34.81 -8.22
N ILE A 276 -6.75 34.20 -7.11
CA ILE A 276 -5.37 34.29 -6.60
C ILE A 276 -4.37 33.77 -7.65
N ALA A 277 -4.67 32.62 -8.26
CA ALA A 277 -3.81 32.00 -9.26
C ALA A 277 -3.73 32.81 -10.56
N GLN A 278 -4.80 33.50 -10.96
CA GLN A 278 -4.80 34.43 -12.10
C GLN A 278 -3.98 35.69 -11.81
N GLU A 279 -4.17 36.31 -10.63
CA GLU A 279 -3.41 37.49 -10.20
C GLU A 279 -1.91 37.22 -10.17
N LYS A 280 -1.52 36.04 -9.67
CA LYS A 280 -0.12 35.60 -9.59
C LYS A 280 0.40 34.90 -10.86
N ARG A 281 -0.41 34.79 -11.91
CA ARG A 281 -0.09 34.14 -13.20
C ARG A 281 0.39 32.68 -13.07
N TRP A 282 -0.23 31.92 -12.17
CA TRP A 282 0.03 30.49 -11.96
C TRP A 282 -0.81 29.59 -12.88
N LEU A 283 -1.86 30.13 -13.52
CA LEU A 283 -2.68 29.42 -14.51
C LEU A 283 -2.30 29.83 -15.95
N PRO A 284 -2.34 28.91 -16.92
CA PRO A 284 -2.60 27.48 -16.76
C PRO A 284 -1.40 26.73 -16.15
N ILE A 285 -1.68 25.70 -15.34
CA ILE A 285 -0.66 24.83 -14.74
C ILE A 285 0.03 24.04 -15.86
N GLN A 286 1.33 24.21 -16.01
CA GLN A 286 2.13 23.57 -17.07
C GLN A 286 2.45 22.11 -16.73
N TRP A 287 2.53 21.27 -17.77
CA TRP A 287 2.92 19.86 -17.68
C TRP A 287 4.43 19.68 -17.68
#